data_AF-A0AAU9IX94-F1
#
_entry.id   AF-A0AAU9IX94-F1
#
_cell.length_a   1.000
_cell.length_b   1.000
_cell.length_c   1.000
_cell.angle_alpha   90.00
_cell.angle_beta   90.00
_cell.angle_gamma   90.00
#
_symmetry.space_group_name_H-M   'P 1'
#
loop_
_entity.id
_entity.type
_entity.pdbx_description
1 polymer ?
#
loop_
_entity_poly.entity_id
_entity_poly.type
_entity_poly.pdbx_seq_one_letter_code
_entity_poly.pdbx_strand_id
1 'polypeptide(L)'
;MFEVDELAEKRSYEFRGLLKGMNFATRLNHCILNFFGKIFRIKYNRKTSIKTQMAYEITINIIIVLQLSSLVWYPDLKISDWSSYQPIWLFLSYSSYDSICAQSYIMNFCFYGTSSLFGLCLAFLAIFRIFLKIEKPIPIFLIIIFEKFIWIMMTLCFIPNVMILLMTLKYSIIASETIEEYSGDIKSDSLNYGLVGIFIVISCFCILAPITIYSEILAVI
;
A
#
# COMPACT_ATOMS: atom_id res chain seq x y z
N MET A 1 9.19 -49.58 6.16
CA MET A 1 10.49 -49.07 5.65
C MET A 1 10.28 -48.07 4.51
N PHE A 2 9.42 -48.36 3.52
CA PHE A 2 9.04 -47.42 2.44
C PHE A 2 8.43 -46.08 2.89
N GLU A 3 7.65 -46.07 3.96
CA GLU A 3 6.92 -44.87 4.43
C GLU A 3 7.83 -43.79 5.05
N VAL A 4 9.03 -44.17 5.51
CA VAL A 4 9.99 -43.23 6.12
C VAL A 4 10.80 -42.50 5.06
N ASP A 5 11.14 -43.19 3.96
CA ASP A 5 11.88 -42.61 2.84
C ASP A 5 11.02 -41.61 2.04
N GLU A 6 9.73 -41.90 1.85
CA GLU A 6 8.78 -41.01 1.17
C GLU A 6 8.54 -39.70 1.96
N LEU A 7 8.50 -39.80 3.29
CA LEU A 7 8.35 -38.66 4.21
C LEU A 7 9.62 -37.79 4.26
N ALA A 8 10.80 -38.41 4.15
CA ALA A 8 12.08 -37.71 4.07
C ALA A 8 12.23 -36.99 2.73
N GLU A 9 11.80 -37.60 1.63
CA GLU A 9 11.82 -36.97 0.30
C GLU A 9 10.89 -35.76 0.24
N LYS A 10 9.66 -35.89 0.76
CA LYS A 10 8.69 -34.78 0.84
C LYS A 10 9.21 -33.59 1.65
N ARG A 11 9.82 -33.83 2.83
CA ARG A 11 10.47 -32.76 3.62
C ARG A 11 11.65 -32.12 2.90
N SER A 12 12.43 -32.91 2.14
CA SER A 12 13.54 -32.40 1.33
C SER A 12 13.07 -31.49 0.20
N TYR A 13 11.91 -31.78 -0.41
CA TYR A 13 11.30 -30.88 -1.41
C TYR A 13 10.75 -29.60 -0.77
N GLU A 14 10.05 -29.69 0.36
CA GLU A 14 9.55 -28.52 1.10
C GLU A 14 10.70 -27.62 1.56
N PHE A 15 11.77 -28.20 2.12
CA PHE A 15 12.94 -27.46 2.55
C PHE A 15 13.67 -26.79 1.38
N ARG A 16 13.82 -27.47 0.23
CA ARG A 16 14.39 -26.87 -0.99
C ARG A 16 13.49 -25.76 -1.56
N GLY A 17 12.17 -25.89 -1.45
CA GLY A 17 11.21 -24.85 -1.80
C GLY A 17 11.36 -23.60 -0.94
N LEU A 18 11.44 -23.78 0.39
CA LEU A 18 11.69 -22.70 1.35
C LEU A 18 13.04 -22.02 1.10
N LEU A 19 14.11 -22.79 0.87
CA LEU A 19 15.44 -22.25 0.59
C LEU A 19 15.47 -21.42 -0.70
N LYS A 20 14.77 -21.88 -1.75
CA LYS A 20 14.59 -21.12 -3.00
C LYS A 20 13.78 -19.83 -2.77
N GLY A 21 12.74 -19.89 -1.95
CA GLY A 21 11.93 -18.72 -1.55
C GLY A 21 12.75 -17.68 -0.78
N MET A 22 13.54 -18.12 0.19
CA MET A 22 14.45 -17.26 0.97
C MET A 22 15.53 -16.61 0.08
N ASN A 23 16.10 -17.38 -0.85
CA ASN A 23 17.07 -16.86 -1.84
C ASN A 23 16.45 -15.87 -2.82
N PHE A 24 15.16 -16.02 -3.14
CA PHE A 24 14.43 -15.06 -3.95
C PHE A 24 14.19 -13.76 -3.17
N ALA A 25 13.76 -13.86 -1.91
CA ALA A 25 13.51 -12.71 -1.04
C ALA A 25 14.79 -11.89 -0.79
N THR A 26 15.92 -12.53 -0.52
CA THR A 26 17.21 -11.83 -0.32
C THR A 26 17.68 -11.12 -1.60
N ARG A 27 17.53 -11.74 -2.77
CA ARG A 27 17.84 -11.10 -4.06
C ARG A 27 16.89 -9.93 -4.38
N LEU A 28 15.61 -10.07 -4.03
CA LEU A 28 14.64 -9.00 -4.18
C LEU A 28 14.99 -7.82 -3.28
N ASN A 29 15.32 -8.06 -2.01
CA ASN A 29 15.76 -7.03 -1.06
C ASN A 29 17.03 -6.31 -1.54
N HIS A 30 18.02 -7.03 -2.06
CA HIS A 30 19.23 -6.41 -2.62
C HIS A 30 18.94 -5.56 -3.87
N CYS A 31 18.00 -6.01 -4.73
CA CYS A 31 17.53 -5.24 -5.89
C CYS A 31 16.85 -3.94 -5.45
N ILE A 32 15.95 -4.05 -4.47
CA ILE A 32 15.24 -2.92 -3.86
C ILE A 32 16.25 -1.93 -3.25
N LEU A 33 17.19 -2.39 -2.43
CA LEU A 33 18.24 -1.57 -1.81
C LEU A 33 19.07 -0.79 -2.83
N ASN A 34 19.63 -1.48 -3.83
CA ASN A 34 20.44 -0.84 -4.87
C ASN A 34 19.64 0.19 -5.68
N PHE A 35 18.36 -0.09 -5.88
CA PHE A 35 17.48 0.78 -6.63
C PHE A 35 17.10 2.04 -5.82
N PHE A 36 16.63 1.86 -4.59
CA PHE A 36 16.31 2.97 -3.70
C PHE A 36 17.54 3.85 -3.42
N GLY A 37 18.74 3.26 -3.32
CA GLY A 37 20.00 4.02 -3.25
C GLY A 37 20.26 4.90 -4.48
N LYS A 38 19.92 4.42 -5.69
CA LYS A 38 20.02 5.22 -6.92
C LYS A 38 19.01 6.37 -6.96
N ILE A 39 17.76 6.13 -6.53
CA ILE A 39 16.74 7.19 -6.40
C ILE A 39 17.24 8.28 -5.46
N PHE A 40 17.73 7.88 -4.28
CA PHE A 40 18.15 8.82 -3.25
C PHE A 40 19.28 9.73 -3.74
N ARG A 41 20.30 9.15 -4.41
CA ARG A 41 21.40 9.93 -4.99
C ARG A 41 20.92 10.98 -5.99
N ILE A 42 19.88 10.68 -6.76
CA ILE A 42 19.27 11.64 -7.70
C ILE A 42 18.50 12.72 -6.94
N LYS A 43 17.73 12.35 -5.90
CA LYS A 43 16.97 13.29 -5.06
C LYS A 43 17.90 14.27 -4.34
N TYR A 44 18.97 13.77 -3.70
CA TYR A 44 19.97 14.59 -2.99
C TYR A 44 20.63 15.65 -3.90
N ASN A 45 20.86 15.30 -5.17
CA ASN A 45 21.47 16.22 -6.13
C ASN A 45 20.51 17.30 -6.67
N ARG A 46 19.19 17.22 -6.39
CA ARG A 46 18.23 18.26 -6.81
C ARG A 46 18.26 19.43 -5.83
N LYS A 47 18.90 20.53 -6.23
CA LYS A 47 18.81 21.81 -5.51
C LYS A 47 17.38 22.36 -5.62
N THR A 48 16.72 22.53 -4.48
CA THR A 48 15.42 23.19 -4.37
C THR A 48 15.52 24.31 -3.33
N SER A 49 14.74 25.37 -3.51
CA SER A 49 14.70 26.47 -2.54
C SER A 49 14.13 25.99 -1.20
N ILE A 50 14.76 26.40 -0.09
CA ILE A 50 14.31 26.07 1.28
C ILE A 50 12.84 26.47 1.48
N LYS A 51 12.42 27.62 0.94
CA LYS A 51 11.02 28.09 1.06
C LYS A 51 10.04 27.15 0.36
N THR A 52 10.42 26.63 -0.80
CA THR A 52 9.58 25.70 -1.56
C THR A 52 9.49 24.35 -0.85
N GLN A 53 10.59 23.87 -0.27
CA GLN A 53 10.60 22.66 0.55
C GLN A 53 9.69 22.82 1.78
N MET A 54 9.79 23.94 2.51
CA MET A 54 8.95 24.21 3.67
C MET A 54 7.46 24.24 3.32
N ALA A 55 7.07 24.99 2.29
CA ALA A 55 5.67 25.08 1.87
C ALA A 55 5.12 23.70 1.44
N TYR A 56 5.96 22.92 0.76
CA TYR A 56 5.63 21.56 0.36
C TYR A 56 5.41 20.62 1.56
N GLU A 57 6.35 20.58 2.51
CA GLU A 57 6.23 19.73 3.71
C GLU A 57 5.01 20.12 4.55
N ILE A 58 4.73 21.42 4.71
CA ILE A 58 3.54 21.89 5.43
C ILE A 58 2.27 21.38 4.74
N THR A 59 2.20 21.49 3.40
CA THR A 59 1.03 21.06 2.64
C THR A 59 0.79 19.56 2.80
N ILE A 60 1.85 18.75 2.71
CA ILE A 60 1.76 17.30 2.87
C ILE A 60 1.31 16.91 4.28
N ASN A 61 1.87 17.53 5.31
CA ASN A 61 1.46 17.26 6.69
C ASN A 61 0.00 17.64 6.95
N ILE A 62 -0.49 18.74 6.37
CA ILE A 62 -1.91 19.12 6.45
C ILE A 62 -2.78 18.02 5.83
N ILE A 63 -2.43 17.52 4.64
CA ILE A 63 -3.18 16.44 3.97
C ILE A 63 -3.19 15.18 4.84
N ILE A 64 -2.04 14.77 5.37
CA ILE A 64 -1.93 13.57 6.23
C ILE A 64 -2.76 13.73 7.50
N VAL A 65 -2.70 14.89 8.16
CA VAL A 65 -3.50 15.15 9.36
C VAL A 65 -4.99 15.10 9.05
N LEU A 66 -5.43 15.63 7.91
CA LEU A 66 -6.83 15.52 7.48
C LEU A 66 -7.23 14.07 7.25
N GLN A 67 -6.41 13.29 6.55
CA GLN A 67 -6.65 11.85 6.32
C GLN A 67 -6.63 11.02 7.61
N LEU A 68 -5.81 11.38 8.60
CA LEU A 68 -5.82 10.72 9.91
C LEU A 68 -7.04 11.14 10.73
N SER A 69 -7.47 12.40 10.61
CA SER A 69 -8.66 12.89 11.33
C SER A 69 -9.92 12.13 10.93
N SER A 70 -10.01 11.67 9.67
CA SER A 70 -11.14 10.86 9.24
C SER A 70 -11.19 9.48 9.90
N LEU A 71 -10.06 8.96 10.41
CA LEU A 71 -10.02 7.69 11.15
C LEU A 71 -10.52 7.81 12.60
N VAL A 72 -10.55 9.04 13.14
CA VAL A 72 -11.09 9.31 14.48
C VAL A 72 -12.62 9.32 14.47
N TRP A 73 -13.21 9.48 13.29
CA TRP A 73 -14.65 9.52 13.11
C TRP A 73 -15.20 8.12 12.81
N TYR A 74 -16.30 7.78 13.48
CA TYR A 74 -17.10 6.61 13.17
C TYR A 74 -18.58 7.04 13.13
N PRO A 75 -19.38 6.57 12.16
CA PRO A 75 -20.79 6.94 12.05
C PRO A 75 -21.58 6.68 13.35
N ASP A 76 -21.28 5.56 14.02
CA ASP A 76 -22.03 5.07 15.18
C ASP A 76 -21.45 5.48 16.54
N LEU A 77 -20.61 6.54 16.58
CA LEU A 77 -20.06 7.01 17.85
C LEU A 77 -21.17 7.56 18.76
N LYS A 78 -21.35 6.95 19.94
CA LYS A 78 -22.35 7.36 20.94
C LYS A 78 -21.84 8.54 21.78
N ILE A 79 -21.76 9.72 21.17
CA ILE A 79 -21.45 11.00 21.86
C ILE A 79 -22.72 11.87 21.92
N SER A 80 -22.91 12.59 23.02
CA SER A 80 -23.98 13.58 23.14
C SER A 80 -23.87 14.66 22.05
N ASP A 81 -24.97 15.00 21.40
CA ASP A 81 -25.04 15.97 20.30
C ASP A 81 -24.15 15.64 19.07
N TRP A 82 -23.79 14.37 18.88
CA TRP A 82 -22.95 13.92 17.76
C TRP A 82 -23.49 14.31 16.39
N SER A 83 -24.81 14.32 16.22
CA SER A 83 -25.50 14.75 14.99
C SER A 83 -25.16 16.20 14.59
N SER A 84 -24.83 17.07 15.55
CA SER A 84 -24.44 18.46 15.28
C SER A 84 -23.05 18.57 14.66
N TYR A 85 -22.16 17.62 14.96
CA TYR A 85 -20.78 17.59 14.46
C TYR A 85 -20.63 16.76 13.19
N GLN A 86 -21.61 15.92 12.85
CA GLN A 86 -21.59 15.02 11.70
C GLN A 86 -21.23 15.71 10.37
N PRO A 87 -21.74 16.90 10.01
CA PRO A 87 -21.40 17.53 8.73
C PRO A 87 -19.93 17.92 8.62
N ILE A 88 -19.32 18.38 9.73
CA ILE A 88 -17.91 18.76 9.77
C ILE A 88 -17.05 17.51 9.54
N TRP A 89 -17.36 16.42 10.22
CA TRP A 89 -16.62 15.17 10.06
C TRP A 89 -16.79 14.54 8.68
N LEU A 90 -18.00 14.60 8.10
CA LEU A 90 -18.23 14.15 6.73
C LEU A 90 -17.42 14.97 5.73
N PHE A 91 -17.29 16.28 5.94
CA PHE A 91 -16.42 17.11 5.10
C PHE A 91 -14.95 16.73 5.25
N LEU A 92 -14.48 16.48 6.48
CA LEU A 92 -13.10 16.05 6.73
C LEU A 92 -12.81 14.66 6.13
N SER A 93 -13.79 13.76 6.10
CA SER A 93 -13.59 12.41 5.53
C SER A 93 -13.31 12.44 4.03
N TYR A 94 -13.82 13.43 3.29
CA TYR A 94 -13.50 13.62 1.87
C TYR A 94 -12.04 13.99 1.59
N SER A 95 -11.23 14.26 2.61
CA SER A 95 -9.77 14.39 2.45
C SER A 95 -9.09 13.07 2.05
N SER A 96 -9.76 11.94 2.29
CA SER A 96 -9.29 10.61 1.98
C SER A 96 -10.16 9.99 0.88
N TYR A 97 -9.53 9.45 -0.17
CA TYR A 97 -10.27 9.02 -1.36
C TYR A 97 -11.11 7.75 -1.12
N ASP A 98 -10.76 6.94 -0.11
CA ASP A 98 -11.55 5.78 0.31
C ASP A 98 -12.97 6.19 0.76
N SER A 99 -13.08 7.28 1.51
CA SER A 99 -14.36 7.87 1.91
C SER A 99 -15.14 8.38 0.70
N ILE A 100 -14.47 8.98 -0.30
CA ILE A 100 -15.10 9.38 -1.56
C ILE A 100 -15.66 8.15 -2.31
N CYS A 101 -14.89 7.06 -2.35
CA CYS A 101 -15.30 5.80 -2.98
C CYS A 101 -16.52 5.19 -2.30
N ALA A 102 -16.55 5.24 -0.97
CA ALA A 102 -17.63 4.75 -0.14
C ALA A 102 -18.92 5.54 -0.41
N GLN A 103 -18.86 6.88 -0.34
CA GLN A 103 -20.02 7.76 -0.58
C GLN A 103 -20.53 7.71 -2.03
N SER A 104 -19.65 7.37 -2.98
CA SER A 104 -20.01 7.24 -4.40
C SER A 104 -20.41 5.82 -4.80
N TYR A 105 -20.49 4.87 -3.86
CA TYR A 105 -20.81 3.45 -4.11
C TYR A 105 -19.88 2.75 -5.13
N ILE A 106 -18.61 3.15 -5.20
CA ILE A 106 -17.60 2.62 -6.14
C ILE A 106 -16.44 1.90 -5.43
N MET A 107 -16.69 1.35 -4.24
CA MET A 107 -15.65 0.69 -3.42
C MET A 107 -14.92 -0.44 -4.15
N ASN A 108 -15.63 -1.22 -4.96
CA ASN A 108 -15.05 -2.27 -5.80
C ASN A 108 -14.01 -1.71 -6.80
N PHE A 109 -14.31 -0.60 -7.48
CA PHE A 109 -13.39 0.07 -8.39
C PHE A 109 -12.17 0.60 -7.66
N CYS A 110 -12.35 1.15 -6.47
CA CYS A 110 -11.24 1.66 -5.67
C CYS A 110 -10.36 0.54 -5.12
N PHE A 111 -10.92 -0.62 -4.81
CA PHE A 111 -10.15 -1.83 -4.51
C PHE A 111 -9.32 -2.30 -5.73
N TYR A 112 -9.92 -2.36 -6.93
CA TYR A 112 -9.18 -2.71 -8.14
C TYR A 112 -8.11 -1.68 -8.49
N GLY A 113 -8.39 -0.39 -8.29
CA GLY A 113 -7.41 0.68 -8.46
C GLY A 113 -6.23 0.51 -7.50
N THR A 114 -6.51 0.33 -6.21
CA THR A 114 -5.50 0.08 -5.17
C THR A 114 -4.65 -1.13 -5.51
N SER A 115 -5.28 -2.27 -5.83
CA SER A 115 -4.59 -3.50 -6.21
C SER A 115 -3.73 -3.31 -7.47
N SER A 116 -4.23 -2.55 -8.44
CA SER A 116 -3.52 -2.24 -9.69
C SER A 116 -2.30 -1.35 -9.45
N LEU A 117 -2.35 -0.43 -8.48
CA LEU A 117 -1.18 0.36 -8.07
C LEU A 117 -0.08 -0.55 -7.51
N PHE A 118 -0.41 -1.49 -6.63
CA PHE A 118 0.56 -2.48 -6.14
C PHE A 118 1.08 -3.39 -7.25
N GLY A 119 0.23 -3.80 -8.19
CA GLY A 119 0.63 -4.53 -9.39
C GLY A 119 1.60 -3.74 -10.28
N LEU A 120 1.36 -2.44 -10.46
CA LEU A 120 2.25 -1.54 -11.18
C LEU A 120 3.61 -1.41 -10.47
N CYS A 121 3.61 -1.35 -9.13
CA CYS A 121 4.84 -1.36 -8.35
C CYS A 121 5.67 -2.63 -8.62
N LEU A 122 5.03 -3.80 -8.63
CA LEU A 122 5.70 -5.05 -8.99
C LEU A 122 6.24 -5.02 -10.43
N ALA A 123 5.47 -4.47 -11.37
CA ALA A 123 5.90 -4.33 -12.75
C ALA A 123 7.16 -3.47 -12.88
N PHE A 124 7.24 -2.34 -12.16
CA PHE A 124 8.46 -1.53 -12.11
C PHE A 124 9.65 -2.29 -11.52
N LEU A 125 9.46 -2.99 -10.39
CA LEU A 125 10.51 -3.80 -9.78
C LEU A 125 11.00 -4.90 -10.74
N ALA A 126 10.09 -5.52 -11.49
CA ALA A 126 10.42 -6.51 -12.50
C ALA A 126 11.23 -5.89 -13.66
N ILE A 127 10.81 -4.73 -14.17
CA ILE A 127 11.55 -4.00 -15.21
C ILE A 127 12.96 -3.66 -14.72
N PHE A 128 13.11 -3.13 -13.52
CA PHE A 128 14.44 -2.81 -12.97
C PHE A 128 15.31 -4.06 -12.81
N ARG A 129 14.73 -5.17 -12.37
CA ARG A 129 15.44 -6.45 -12.29
C ARG A 129 15.93 -6.92 -13.66
N ILE A 130 15.14 -6.72 -14.72
CA ILE A 130 15.55 -7.02 -16.09
C ILE A 130 16.76 -6.17 -16.48
N PHE A 131 16.72 -4.84 -16.26
CA PHE A 131 17.84 -3.94 -16.55
C PHE A 131 19.12 -4.34 -15.81
N LEU A 132 19.01 -4.70 -14.54
CA LEU A 132 20.15 -5.19 -13.75
C LEU A 132 20.71 -6.50 -14.30
N LYS A 133 19.86 -7.43 -14.73
CA LYS A 133 20.29 -8.73 -15.27
C LYS A 133 21.00 -8.61 -16.61
N ILE A 134 20.58 -7.66 -17.44
CA ILE A 134 21.22 -7.41 -18.76
C ILE A 134 22.36 -6.39 -18.67
N GLU A 135 22.74 -5.99 -17.45
CA GLU A 135 23.81 -5.02 -17.16
C GLU A 135 23.66 -3.68 -17.91
N LYS A 136 22.43 -3.31 -18.30
CA LYS A 136 22.15 -2.04 -18.96
C LYS A 136 21.84 -0.95 -17.94
N PRO A 137 22.26 0.29 -18.18
CA PRO A 137 21.86 1.41 -17.34
C PRO A 137 20.34 1.58 -17.39
N ILE A 138 19.74 1.81 -16.22
CA ILE A 138 18.31 2.11 -16.11
C ILE A 138 18.10 3.55 -16.64
N PRO A 139 17.17 3.76 -17.59
CA PRO A 139 16.86 5.11 -18.08
C PRO A 139 16.46 6.04 -16.94
N ILE A 140 17.05 7.24 -16.88
CA ILE A 140 16.80 8.21 -15.80
C ILE A 140 15.31 8.57 -15.69
N PHE A 141 14.63 8.74 -16.83
CA PHE A 141 13.19 9.00 -16.87
C PHE A 141 12.36 7.95 -16.13
N LEU A 142 12.72 6.66 -16.27
CA LEU A 142 12.03 5.56 -15.60
C LEU A 142 12.23 5.63 -14.08
N ILE A 143 13.44 6.01 -13.64
CA ILE A 143 13.75 6.22 -12.22
C ILE A 143 12.90 7.37 -11.66
N ILE A 144 12.79 8.48 -12.40
CA ILE A 144 12.01 9.66 -11.99
C ILE A 144 10.51 9.32 -11.91
N ILE A 145 9.96 8.60 -12.88
CA ILE A 145 8.56 8.16 -12.84
C ILE A 145 8.32 7.31 -11.60
N PHE A 146 9.18 6.31 -11.37
CA PHE A 146 8.99 5.42 -10.23
C PHE A 146 9.16 6.14 -8.89
N GLU A 147 10.12 7.07 -8.78
CA GLU A 147 10.27 7.93 -7.61
C GLU A 147 8.97 8.70 -7.33
N LYS A 148 8.39 9.35 -8.34
CA LYS A 148 7.12 10.09 -8.20
C LYS A 148 5.95 9.17 -7.88
N PHE A 149 5.91 8.00 -8.49
CA PHE A 149 4.88 7.00 -8.26
C PHE A 149 4.91 6.49 -6.80
N ILE A 150 6.07 6.07 -6.31
CA ILE A 150 6.25 5.65 -4.92
C ILE A 150 5.93 6.79 -3.97
N TRP A 151 6.37 8.01 -4.28
CA TRP A 151 6.05 9.17 -3.46
C TRP A 151 4.52 9.40 -3.36
N ILE A 152 3.78 9.37 -4.46
CA ILE A 152 2.32 9.48 -4.44
C ILE A 152 1.70 8.35 -3.61
N MET A 153 2.12 7.10 -3.85
CA MET A 153 1.59 5.93 -3.14
C MET A 153 1.83 5.98 -1.63
N MET A 154 3.03 6.40 -1.21
CA MET A 154 3.47 6.33 0.19
C MET A 154 3.16 7.60 0.99
N THR A 155 3.00 8.73 0.32
CA THR A 155 2.74 10.01 1.01
C THR A 155 1.27 10.42 0.91
N LEU A 156 0.67 10.38 -0.28
CA LEU A 156 -0.69 10.89 -0.48
C LEU A 156 -1.76 9.81 -0.37
N CYS A 157 -1.46 8.61 -0.86
CA CYS A 157 -2.43 7.52 -0.94
C CYS A 157 -2.26 6.46 0.14
N PHE A 158 -1.29 6.59 1.05
CA PHE A 158 -0.96 5.53 1.99
C PHE A 158 -2.14 5.16 2.89
N ILE A 159 -2.71 6.15 3.59
CA ILE A 159 -3.84 5.95 4.49
C ILE A 159 -5.06 5.36 3.75
N PRO A 160 -5.58 5.96 2.67
CA PRO A 160 -6.73 5.40 1.97
C PRO A 160 -6.47 4.03 1.33
N ASN A 161 -5.27 3.78 0.79
CA ASN A 161 -4.91 2.44 0.28
C ASN A 161 -4.98 1.40 1.40
N VAL A 162 -4.39 1.70 2.57
CA VAL A 162 -4.41 0.80 3.73
C VAL A 162 -5.83 0.57 4.21
N MET A 163 -6.65 1.61 4.30
CA MET A 163 -8.05 1.48 4.67
C MET A 163 -8.81 0.56 3.71
N ILE A 164 -8.72 0.77 2.40
CA ILE A 164 -9.36 -0.11 1.41
C ILE A 164 -8.90 -1.57 1.58
N LEU A 165 -7.60 -1.82 1.77
CA LEU A 165 -7.08 -3.17 1.98
C LEU A 165 -7.60 -3.81 3.27
N LEU A 166 -7.62 -3.07 4.38
CA LEU A 166 -8.15 -3.54 5.67
C LEU A 166 -9.64 -3.84 5.60
N MET A 167 -10.39 -3.01 4.89
CA MET A 167 -11.83 -3.16 4.69
C MET A 167 -12.13 -4.40 3.84
N THR A 168 -11.42 -4.57 2.73
CA THR A 168 -11.51 -5.80 1.94
C THR A 168 -11.17 -7.03 2.78
N LEU A 169 -10.14 -6.95 3.65
CA LEU A 169 -9.79 -8.05 4.54
C LEU A 169 -10.91 -8.36 5.55
N LYS A 170 -11.41 -7.33 6.25
CA LYS A 170 -12.51 -7.44 7.23
C LYS A 170 -13.71 -8.11 6.60
N TYR A 171 -14.21 -7.57 5.49
CA TYR A 171 -15.45 -8.03 4.86
C TYR A 171 -15.31 -9.29 3.99
N SER A 172 -14.07 -9.72 3.68
CA SER A 172 -13.83 -11.04 3.10
C SER A 172 -13.73 -12.16 4.15
N ILE A 173 -13.57 -11.81 5.44
CA ILE A 173 -13.49 -12.77 6.56
C ILE A 173 -14.80 -12.79 7.35
N ILE A 174 -15.32 -11.61 7.68
CA ILE A 174 -16.50 -11.42 8.52
C ILE A 174 -17.71 -11.21 7.62
N ALA A 175 -18.71 -12.07 7.77
CA ALA A 175 -20.00 -11.88 7.15
C ALA A 175 -20.74 -10.74 7.88
N SER A 176 -20.82 -9.59 7.22
CA SER A 176 -21.69 -8.46 7.57
C SER A 176 -22.45 -8.06 6.31
N GLU A 177 -23.61 -7.42 6.44
CA GLU A 177 -24.39 -6.92 5.30
C GLU A 177 -23.92 -5.53 4.85
N THR A 178 -23.39 -4.74 5.78
CA THR A 178 -23.01 -3.33 5.54
C THR A 178 -21.59 -3.01 5.97
N ILE A 179 -21.03 -1.98 5.32
CA ILE A 179 -19.75 -1.39 5.64
C ILE A 179 -19.95 -0.31 6.71
N GLU A 180 -19.42 -0.52 7.92
CA GLU A 180 -19.74 0.28 9.12
C GLU A 180 -18.84 1.52 9.26
N GLU A 181 -17.66 1.48 8.64
CA GLU A 181 -16.64 2.51 8.76
C GLU A 181 -17.01 3.81 8.02
N TYR A 182 -18.01 3.77 7.14
CA TYR A 182 -18.45 4.92 6.38
C TYR A 182 -19.95 5.15 6.59
N SER A 183 -20.39 6.41 6.54
CA SER A 183 -21.82 6.72 6.58
C SER A 183 -22.56 6.16 5.37
N GLY A 184 -23.73 5.59 5.60
CA GLY A 184 -24.65 5.13 4.56
C GLY A 184 -24.72 3.61 4.44
N ASP A 185 -25.78 3.11 3.81
CA ASP A 185 -26.06 1.68 3.66
C ASP A 185 -25.22 1.06 2.53
N ILE A 186 -23.90 1.08 2.69
CA ILE A 186 -22.97 0.56 1.71
C ILE A 186 -22.90 -0.96 1.88
N LYS A 187 -23.22 -1.69 0.82
CA LYS A 187 -23.19 -3.17 0.83
C LYS A 187 -21.76 -3.69 0.97
N SER A 188 -21.55 -4.57 1.95
CA SER A 188 -20.29 -5.28 2.18
C SER A 188 -19.87 -6.16 0.99
N ASP A 189 -20.83 -6.65 0.20
CA ASP A 189 -20.61 -7.42 -1.03
C ASP A 189 -19.68 -6.72 -2.01
N SER A 190 -19.60 -5.39 -1.96
CA SER A 190 -18.69 -4.60 -2.81
C SER A 190 -17.20 -4.84 -2.51
N LEU A 191 -16.88 -5.36 -1.32
CA LEU A 191 -15.52 -5.67 -0.87
C LEU A 191 -15.35 -7.13 -0.42
N ASN A 192 -16.41 -7.94 -0.44
CA ASN A 192 -16.33 -9.35 -0.13
C ASN A 192 -15.85 -10.15 -1.36
N TYR A 193 -14.55 -10.41 -1.41
CA TYR A 193 -13.93 -11.22 -2.46
C TYR A 193 -13.51 -12.61 -1.95
N GLY A 194 -13.96 -12.99 -0.75
CA GLY A 194 -13.59 -14.24 -0.08
C GLY A 194 -12.09 -14.49 -0.04
N LEU A 195 -11.69 -15.75 -0.27
CA LEU A 195 -10.27 -16.17 -0.24
C LEU A 195 -9.39 -15.44 -1.26
N VAL A 196 -9.94 -15.07 -2.42
CA VAL A 196 -9.20 -14.34 -3.46
C VAL A 196 -8.85 -12.93 -2.96
N GLY A 197 -9.81 -12.24 -2.34
CA GLY A 197 -9.59 -10.95 -1.70
C GLY A 197 -8.48 -11.00 -0.66
N ILE A 198 -8.56 -11.98 0.24
CA ILE A 198 -7.57 -12.20 1.29
C ILE A 198 -6.17 -12.39 0.69
N PHE A 199 -6.02 -13.21 -0.34
CA PHE A 199 -4.73 -13.44 -1.00
C PHE A 199 -4.16 -12.16 -1.65
N ILE A 200 -5.01 -11.38 -2.33
CA ILE A 200 -4.61 -10.12 -2.95
C ILE A 200 -4.16 -9.11 -1.87
N VAL A 201 -4.94 -8.98 -0.79
CA VAL A 201 -4.60 -8.06 0.30
C VAL A 201 -3.29 -8.44 0.97
N ILE A 202 -3.08 -9.71 1.30
CA ILE A 202 -1.81 -10.19 1.87
C ILE A 202 -0.65 -9.89 0.91
N SER A 203 -0.84 -10.13 -0.39
CA SER A 203 0.18 -9.82 -1.40
C SER A 203 0.51 -8.32 -1.45
N CYS A 204 -0.50 -7.44 -1.34
CA CYS A 204 -0.31 -5.99 -1.28
C CYS A 204 0.47 -5.58 -0.02
N PHE A 205 0.14 -6.12 1.15
CA PHE A 205 0.89 -5.86 2.38
C PHE A 205 2.34 -6.34 2.32
N CYS A 206 2.61 -7.49 1.69
CA CYS A 206 3.97 -7.98 1.45
C CYS A 206 4.81 -7.05 0.57
N ILE A 207 4.17 -6.26 -0.30
CA ILE A 207 4.84 -5.25 -1.12
C ILE A 207 4.98 -3.93 -0.35
N LEU A 208 3.93 -3.53 0.39
CA LEU A 208 3.90 -2.28 1.14
C LEU A 208 4.96 -2.26 2.24
N ALA A 209 5.07 -3.32 3.04
CA ALA A 209 5.98 -3.40 4.17
C ALA A 209 7.45 -3.07 3.82
N PRO A 210 8.10 -3.71 2.82
CA PRO A 210 9.47 -3.35 2.47
C PRO A 210 9.56 -1.92 1.94
N ILE A 211 8.61 -1.47 1.12
CA ILE A 211 8.62 -0.09 0.59
C ILE A 211 8.59 0.93 1.73
N THR A 212 7.73 0.73 2.73
CA THR A 212 7.64 1.60 3.92
C THR A 212 8.95 1.61 4.70
N ILE A 213 9.50 0.42 5.00
CA ILE A 213 10.76 0.31 5.75
C ILE A 213 11.88 1.05 5.02
N TYR A 214 11.99 0.88 3.69
CA TYR A 214 13.03 1.56 2.92
C TYR A 214 12.78 3.07 2.81
N SER A 215 11.53 3.52 2.66
CA SER A 215 11.24 4.96 2.62
C SER A 215 11.60 5.66 3.93
N GLU A 216 11.33 5.03 5.07
CA GLU A 216 11.64 5.57 6.40
C GLU A 216 13.15 5.57 6.68
N ILE A 217 13.85 4.46 6.42
CA ILE A 217 15.31 4.39 6.59
C ILE A 217 16.00 5.50 5.77
N LEU A 218 15.48 5.81 4.58
CA LEU A 218 16.03 6.83 3.69
C LEU A 218 15.57 8.26 4.03
N ALA A 219 14.57 8.44 4.88
CA ALA A 219 14.19 9.76 5.40
C ALA A 219 15.09 10.19 6.57
N VAL A 220 15.70 9.23 7.26
CA VAL A 220 16.56 9.45 8.44
C VAL A 220 18.04 9.67 8.08
N ILE A 221 18.47 9.22 6.89
CA ILE A 221 19.85 9.35 6.36
C ILE A 221 19.97 10.60 5.47
#